data_AF-A0A818YEY6-F1
#
_entry.id   AF-A0A818YEY6-F1
#
_cell.length_a   1.000
_cell.length_b   1.000
_cell.length_c   1.000
_cell.angle_alpha   90.00
_cell.angle_beta   90.00
_cell.angle_gamma   90.00
#
_symmetry.space_group_name_H-M   'P 1'
#
loop_
_entity.id
_entity.type
_entity.pdbx_description
1 polymer ?
#
loop_
_entity_poly.entity_id
_entity_poly.type
_entity_poly.pdbx_seq_one_letter_code
_entity_poly.pdbx_strand_id
1 'polypeptide(L)'
;MYIGTNFWYGANLGSTGPGGNRPRLLRELDRLHSLGVDNLRIQAGSEGPNTEPWRIVPSMQPEPGSYDEAVLDGLDFLLYEMNKRQMRAVMCLNNFWHWSGGFGQYVVWAGGANSIPYPGDYDAYELFAARFYELPRAVELFNNHIQFIVKRTNKYNNISYTEDPTIMSWELANEPRRLNLTWVNHTTCLLKQLAPKQLVTTGVEGSISSKNFSNDHASPCIDYATFHLWVQNWSIYDPHNASATLPLALEFAKKYIDDHAAYKDKPIVLEEFGISRDNDDHSSTASITVRDQYYQAVFQFAHNHHIPVNFWAYGGEGRPRIPRANWTLGDDFIGDPPHEPQGWYSVYDTDNSTLEIIHHFASMTTTKSSANTLKKFIRMSLSSSDIDLITSLQFAQKQLYRFLGPILISFGTISCILSLFIFTKKNLRKNPCAIYMIIFHSSSCAYICTSLVSVTLSSGYNINPTSYNLIYCRFIIYMTMVCDILSPSCLILASIDRILVTSSNARTRQRSSLQVAYICAISVVVFWILLHTHAFVYVNIVEFAPNYDICYFIPGVYFTIIAYYSLIVKAILVPLLMLVF
;
A
#
# COMPACT_ATOMS: atom_id res chain seq x y z
N MET A 1 -10.37 -21.90 8.71
CA MET A 1 -9.56 -21.05 7.83
C MET A 1 -9.45 -21.78 6.51
N TYR A 2 -9.70 -21.10 5.40
CA TYR A 2 -9.49 -21.62 4.04
C TYR A 2 -8.49 -20.74 3.29
N ILE A 3 -7.92 -21.27 2.20
CA ILE A 3 -7.20 -20.49 1.20
C ILE A 3 -8.01 -20.55 -0.09
N GLY A 4 -8.42 -19.40 -0.58
CA GLY A 4 -9.18 -19.28 -1.82
C GLY A 4 -8.56 -18.29 -2.79
N THR A 5 -9.27 -17.97 -3.86
CA THR A 5 -8.86 -16.99 -4.87
C THR A 5 -10.05 -16.20 -5.41
N ASN A 6 -9.78 -14.98 -5.86
CA ASN A 6 -10.67 -14.29 -6.77
C ASN A 6 -10.59 -14.92 -8.16
N PHE A 7 -11.75 -15.25 -8.73
CA PHE A 7 -11.94 -15.90 -10.03
C PHE A 7 -13.16 -15.29 -10.72
N TRP A 8 -13.18 -13.96 -10.80
CA TRP A 8 -14.33 -13.15 -11.20
C TRP A 8 -14.92 -13.55 -12.56
N TYR A 9 -14.07 -14.00 -13.49
CA TYR A 9 -14.45 -14.37 -14.85
C TYR A 9 -14.98 -15.81 -14.99
N GLY A 10 -15.12 -16.57 -13.90
CA GLY A 10 -15.47 -17.99 -13.95
C GLY A 10 -16.77 -18.26 -14.72
N ALA A 11 -17.81 -17.42 -14.53
CA ALA A 11 -19.07 -17.53 -15.26
C ALA A 11 -18.88 -17.31 -16.77
N ASN A 12 -18.14 -16.27 -17.15
CA ASN A 12 -17.82 -15.99 -18.55
C ASN A 12 -16.99 -17.11 -19.18
N LEU A 13 -16.02 -17.68 -18.47
CA LEU A 13 -15.23 -18.81 -18.96
C LEU A 13 -16.06 -20.10 -19.09
N GLY A 14 -17.07 -20.28 -18.23
CA GLY A 14 -18.03 -21.37 -18.30
C GLY A 14 -19.08 -21.21 -19.40
N SER A 15 -19.19 -20.01 -20.01
CA SER A 15 -20.19 -19.69 -21.02
C SER A 15 -20.06 -20.57 -22.27
N THR A 16 -21.18 -20.78 -22.96
CA THR A 16 -21.22 -21.36 -24.30
C THR A 16 -21.13 -20.29 -25.41
N GLY A 17 -21.18 -19.01 -25.04
CA GLY A 17 -21.07 -17.87 -25.94
C GLY A 17 -19.63 -17.37 -26.16
N PRO A 18 -19.46 -16.20 -26.78
CA PRO A 18 -18.15 -15.60 -27.04
C PRO A 18 -17.29 -15.45 -25.77
N GLY A 19 -16.01 -15.82 -25.87
CA GLY A 19 -15.07 -15.81 -24.74
C GLY A 19 -15.15 -17.03 -23.82
N GLY A 20 -16.19 -17.87 -23.94
CA GLY A 20 -16.34 -19.11 -23.18
C GLY A 20 -15.29 -20.16 -23.57
N ASN A 21 -14.75 -20.86 -22.57
CA ASN A 21 -13.77 -21.93 -22.74
C ASN A 21 -13.88 -22.95 -21.59
N ARG A 22 -14.93 -23.78 -21.63
CA ARG A 22 -15.15 -24.85 -20.64
C ARG A 22 -13.97 -25.82 -20.47
N PRO A 23 -13.28 -26.27 -21.54
CA PRO A 23 -12.09 -27.11 -21.36
C PRO A 23 -11.01 -26.43 -20.53
N ARG A 24 -10.76 -25.13 -20.72
CA ARG A 24 -9.86 -24.36 -19.86
C ARG A 24 -10.41 -24.32 -18.44
N LEU A 25 -11.67 -23.91 -18.24
CA LEU A 25 -12.29 -23.85 -16.91
C LEU A 25 -12.10 -25.14 -16.10
N LEU A 26 -12.34 -26.31 -16.71
CA LEU A 26 -12.17 -27.59 -16.02
C LEU A 26 -10.72 -27.81 -15.54
N ARG A 27 -9.73 -27.49 -16.38
CA ARG A 27 -8.30 -27.59 -16.02
C ARG A 27 -7.92 -26.58 -14.93
N GLU A 28 -8.46 -25.36 -15.00
CA GLU A 28 -8.25 -24.36 -13.95
C GLU A 28 -8.80 -24.82 -12.60
N LEU A 29 -10.03 -25.34 -12.58
CA LEU A 29 -10.65 -25.87 -11.36
C LEU A 29 -9.89 -27.09 -10.83
N ASP A 30 -9.45 -28.00 -11.69
CA ASP A 30 -8.61 -29.15 -11.31
C ASP A 30 -7.29 -28.69 -10.68
N ARG A 31 -6.65 -27.68 -11.28
CA ARG A 31 -5.40 -27.13 -10.78
C ARG A 31 -5.59 -26.43 -9.43
N LEU A 32 -6.56 -25.53 -9.31
CA LEU A 32 -6.89 -24.88 -8.05
C LEU A 32 -7.22 -25.89 -6.95
N HIS A 33 -8.05 -26.89 -7.25
CA HIS A 33 -8.36 -27.96 -6.30
C HIS A 33 -7.10 -28.74 -5.87
N SER A 34 -6.20 -29.05 -6.81
CA SER A 34 -4.93 -29.72 -6.50
C SER A 34 -3.98 -28.91 -5.62
N LEU A 35 -4.11 -27.57 -5.65
CA LEU A 35 -3.39 -26.65 -4.76
C LEU A 35 -4.03 -26.57 -3.38
N GLY A 36 -5.18 -27.21 -3.14
CA GLY A 36 -5.95 -27.09 -1.91
C GLY A 36 -6.77 -25.80 -1.82
N VAL A 37 -6.95 -25.09 -2.94
CA VAL A 37 -7.85 -23.94 -3.03
C VAL A 37 -9.28 -24.46 -3.06
N ASP A 38 -10.07 -24.16 -2.03
CA ASP A 38 -11.43 -24.69 -1.85
C ASP A 38 -12.51 -23.58 -1.83
N ASN A 39 -12.13 -22.31 -1.95
CA ASN A 39 -13.05 -21.18 -2.05
C ASN A 39 -12.72 -20.30 -3.27
N LEU A 40 -13.74 -19.95 -4.06
CA LEU A 40 -13.64 -18.99 -5.16
C LEU A 40 -14.58 -17.81 -4.91
N ARG A 41 -14.06 -16.59 -4.90
CA ARG A 41 -14.87 -15.37 -4.98
C ARG A 41 -15.09 -15.02 -6.44
N ILE A 42 -16.35 -15.01 -6.87
CA ILE A 42 -16.74 -14.93 -8.29
C ILE A 42 -17.72 -13.79 -8.54
N GLN A 43 -17.71 -13.22 -9.75
CA GLN A 43 -18.66 -12.18 -10.12
C GLN A 43 -19.98 -12.82 -10.58
N ALA A 44 -21.05 -12.50 -9.87
CA ALA A 44 -22.42 -12.94 -10.14
C ALA A 44 -23.35 -11.79 -10.59
N GLY A 45 -22.79 -10.60 -10.86
CA GLY A 45 -23.48 -9.48 -11.50
C GLY A 45 -22.55 -8.73 -12.46
N SER A 46 -22.93 -8.58 -13.73
CA SER A 46 -22.24 -7.71 -14.68
C SER A 46 -23.23 -7.08 -15.65
N GLU A 47 -23.13 -5.77 -15.80
CA GLU A 47 -24.09 -4.92 -16.47
C GLU A 47 -23.56 -4.37 -17.80
N GLY A 48 -24.41 -4.43 -18.82
CA GLY A 48 -24.16 -3.81 -20.12
C GLY A 48 -24.51 -2.31 -20.16
N PRO A 49 -24.66 -1.72 -21.36
CA PRO A 49 -24.59 -2.40 -22.64
C PRO A 49 -23.16 -2.84 -22.99
N ASN A 50 -23.03 -3.92 -23.77
CA ASN A 50 -21.73 -4.50 -24.18
C ASN A 50 -20.87 -3.56 -25.06
N THR A 51 -21.39 -2.39 -25.43
CA THR A 51 -20.67 -1.36 -26.20
C THR A 51 -19.84 -0.42 -25.33
N GLU A 52 -20.05 -0.44 -24.03
CA GLU A 52 -19.34 0.42 -23.08
C GLU A 52 -17.91 -0.08 -22.81
N PRO A 53 -16.94 0.83 -22.59
CA PRO A 53 -15.54 0.46 -22.42
C PRO A 53 -15.24 -0.13 -21.03
N TRP A 54 -14.04 -0.72 -20.92
CA TRP A 54 -13.38 -1.12 -19.67
C TRP A 54 -14.20 -2.01 -18.76
N ARG A 55 -15.07 -2.84 -19.35
CA ARG A 55 -15.88 -3.80 -18.62
C ARG A 55 -15.86 -5.18 -19.24
N ILE A 56 -16.34 -6.16 -18.48
CA ILE A 56 -16.52 -7.54 -18.93
C ILE A 56 -17.52 -7.58 -20.08
N VAL A 57 -17.13 -8.23 -21.18
CA VAL A 57 -18.01 -8.49 -22.32
C VAL A 57 -17.88 -9.97 -22.72
N PRO A 58 -18.99 -10.71 -22.90
CA PRO A 58 -20.38 -10.28 -22.72
C PRO A 58 -20.76 -10.07 -21.23
N SER A 59 -21.59 -9.06 -20.95
CA SER A 59 -22.20 -8.83 -19.64
C SER A 59 -23.30 -9.85 -19.36
N MET A 60 -23.49 -10.24 -18.10
CA MET A 60 -24.59 -11.10 -17.66
C MET A 60 -25.96 -10.43 -17.86
N GLN A 61 -26.05 -9.13 -17.65
CA GLN A 61 -27.26 -8.33 -17.73
C GLN A 61 -27.07 -7.16 -18.71
N PRO A 62 -27.25 -7.37 -20.03
CA PRO A 62 -27.03 -6.32 -21.03
C PRO A 62 -27.93 -5.08 -20.83
N GLU A 63 -29.14 -5.28 -20.33
CA GLU A 63 -30.14 -4.24 -20.03
C GLU A 63 -30.89 -4.57 -18.72
N PRO A 64 -31.51 -3.59 -18.04
CA PRO A 64 -32.27 -3.84 -16.82
C PRO A 64 -33.32 -4.95 -16.98
N GLY A 65 -33.18 -6.02 -16.19
CA GLY A 65 -34.06 -7.19 -16.22
C GLY A 65 -33.90 -8.13 -17.42
N SER A 66 -32.99 -7.85 -18.37
CA SER A 66 -32.68 -8.71 -19.51
C SER A 66 -31.33 -9.37 -19.32
N TYR A 67 -31.26 -10.69 -19.45
CA TYR A 67 -30.05 -11.45 -19.13
C TYR A 67 -29.54 -12.27 -20.32
N ASP A 68 -28.23 -12.36 -20.44
CA ASP A 68 -27.56 -13.24 -21.39
C ASP A 68 -27.53 -14.67 -20.82
N GLU A 69 -28.37 -15.54 -21.39
CA GLU A 69 -28.48 -16.93 -20.92
C GLU A 69 -27.22 -17.75 -21.17
N ALA A 70 -26.33 -17.37 -22.11
CA ALA A 70 -25.05 -18.08 -22.27
C ALA A 70 -24.12 -17.81 -21.08
N VAL A 71 -24.12 -16.58 -20.54
CA VAL A 71 -23.36 -16.24 -19.33
C VAL A 71 -23.98 -16.90 -18.08
N LEU A 72 -25.31 -16.93 -17.97
CA LEU A 72 -26.00 -17.60 -16.87
C LEU A 72 -25.81 -19.14 -16.90
N ASP A 73 -25.85 -19.75 -18.08
CA ASP A 73 -25.43 -21.14 -18.32
C ASP A 73 -23.99 -21.38 -17.86
N GLY A 74 -23.10 -20.42 -18.11
CA GLY A 74 -21.73 -20.48 -17.64
C GLY A 74 -21.60 -20.45 -16.12
N LEU A 75 -22.41 -19.64 -15.44
CA LEU A 75 -22.49 -19.64 -13.97
C LEU A 75 -23.03 -20.98 -13.43
N ASP A 76 -24.08 -21.54 -14.04
CA ASP A 76 -24.61 -22.86 -13.67
C ASP A 76 -23.52 -23.94 -13.81
N PHE A 77 -22.81 -23.92 -14.94
CA PHE A 77 -21.75 -24.89 -15.23
C PHE A 77 -20.58 -24.75 -14.25
N LEU A 78 -20.16 -23.53 -13.94
CA LEU A 78 -19.13 -23.25 -12.95
C LEU A 78 -19.48 -23.84 -11.58
N LEU A 79 -20.66 -23.52 -11.03
CA LEU A 79 -21.09 -24.01 -9.73
C LEU A 79 -21.22 -25.55 -9.73
N TYR A 80 -21.74 -26.12 -10.81
CA TYR A 80 -21.82 -27.57 -10.96
C TYR A 80 -20.43 -28.25 -10.93
N GLU A 81 -19.43 -27.66 -11.57
CA GLU A 81 -18.06 -28.17 -11.61
C GLU A 81 -17.27 -27.89 -10.31
N MET A 82 -17.54 -26.77 -9.64
CA MET A 82 -17.03 -26.49 -8.29
C MET A 82 -17.54 -27.52 -7.28
N ASN A 83 -18.83 -27.88 -7.34
CA ASN A 83 -19.43 -28.87 -6.44
C ASN A 83 -18.72 -30.23 -6.53
N LYS A 84 -18.37 -30.68 -7.74
CA LYS A 84 -17.63 -31.95 -7.97
C LYS A 84 -16.27 -31.97 -7.28
N ARG A 85 -15.67 -30.80 -7.08
CA ARG A 85 -14.37 -30.59 -6.42
C ARG A 85 -14.52 -30.12 -4.98
N GLN A 86 -15.74 -30.12 -4.45
CA GLN A 86 -16.08 -29.66 -3.10
C GLN A 86 -15.65 -28.21 -2.81
N MET A 87 -15.54 -27.39 -3.86
CA MET A 87 -15.22 -25.97 -3.72
C MET A 87 -16.47 -25.18 -3.33
N ARG A 88 -16.26 -23.99 -2.78
CA ARG A 88 -17.32 -23.07 -2.34
C ARG A 88 -17.21 -21.73 -3.05
N ALA A 89 -18.35 -21.11 -3.36
CA ALA A 89 -18.44 -19.83 -4.03
C ALA A 89 -18.84 -18.71 -3.06
N VAL A 90 -18.14 -17.58 -3.11
CA VAL A 90 -18.66 -16.29 -2.68
C VAL A 90 -19.22 -15.60 -3.92
N MET A 91 -20.52 -15.30 -3.90
CA MET A 91 -21.27 -14.76 -5.03
C MET A 91 -21.35 -13.24 -4.91
N CYS A 92 -20.43 -12.53 -5.56
CA CYS A 92 -20.41 -11.06 -5.60
C CYS A 92 -21.47 -10.54 -6.58
N LEU A 93 -22.55 -9.93 -6.06
CA LEU A 93 -23.76 -9.64 -6.83
C LEU A 93 -23.74 -8.30 -7.59
N ASN A 94 -22.79 -7.42 -7.28
CA ASN A 94 -22.64 -6.13 -7.94
C ASN A 94 -21.19 -5.65 -7.80
N ASN A 95 -20.91 -4.41 -8.16
CA ASN A 95 -19.57 -3.84 -8.08
C ASN A 95 -19.66 -2.34 -7.89
N PHE A 96 -18.84 -1.78 -7.01
CA PHE A 96 -18.70 -0.33 -6.92
C PHE A 96 -18.00 0.25 -8.15
N TRP A 97 -17.07 -0.52 -8.74
CA TRP A 97 -16.27 -0.11 -9.89
C TRP A 97 -16.93 -0.48 -11.23
N HIS A 98 -16.44 0.17 -12.28
CA HIS A 98 -17.04 0.13 -13.61
C HIS A 98 -16.68 -1.12 -14.42
N TRP A 99 -15.76 -1.96 -13.93
CA TRP A 99 -15.26 -3.09 -14.72
C TRP A 99 -16.28 -4.21 -14.94
N SER A 100 -17.38 -4.20 -14.20
CA SER A 100 -18.55 -5.03 -14.52
C SER A 100 -19.78 -4.16 -14.80
N GLY A 101 -19.63 -2.88 -15.12
CA GLY A 101 -20.72 -1.90 -15.14
C GLY A 101 -21.00 -1.34 -13.74
N GLY A 102 -21.54 -2.17 -12.85
CA GLY A 102 -21.64 -1.89 -11.42
C GLY A 102 -22.61 -0.77 -11.05
N PHE A 103 -22.44 -0.20 -9.86
CA PHE A 103 -23.29 0.87 -9.31
C PHE A 103 -23.40 2.07 -10.25
N GLY A 104 -22.31 2.46 -10.93
CA GLY A 104 -22.34 3.51 -11.94
C GLY A 104 -23.32 3.22 -13.08
N GLN A 105 -23.43 1.96 -13.51
CA GLN A 105 -24.37 1.56 -14.56
C GLN A 105 -25.83 1.59 -14.07
N TYR A 106 -26.08 1.19 -12.82
CA TYR A 106 -27.40 1.32 -12.20
C TYR A 106 -27.84 2.79 -12.05
N VAL A 107 -26.90 3.72 -11.77
CA VAL A 107 -27.19 5.17 -11.76
C VAL A 107 -27.65 5.64 -13.14
N VAL A 108 -27.00 5.19 -14.21
CA VAL A 108 -27.40 5.53 -15.60
C VAL A 108 -28.77 4.93 -15.93
N TRP A 109 -28.98 3.64 -15.67
CA TRP A 109 -30.25 2.97 -15.91
C TRP A 109 -31.43 3.54 -15.12
N ALA A 110 -31.17 4.11 -13.94
CA ALA A 110 -32.15 4.81 -13.14
C ALA A 110 -32.47 6.23 -13.63
N GLY A 111 -31.82 6.70 -14.71
CA GLY A 111 -31.97 8.07 -15.21
C GLY A 111 -31.24 9.12 -14.37
N GLY A 112 -30.32 8.69 -13.49
CA GLY A 112 -29.51 9.59 -12.66
C GLY A 112 -28.41 10.32 -13.46
N ALA A 113 -28.05 9.80 -14.62
CA ALA A 113 -27.09 10.43 -15.55
C ALA A 113 -27.21 9.83 -16.95
N ASN A 114 -26.67 10.53 -17.95
CA ASN A 114 -26.64 10.07 -19.33
C ASN A 114 -25.50 9.09 -19.64
N SER A 115 -24.41 9.14 -18.87
CA SER A 115 -23.23 8.27 -19.05
C SER A 115 -22.43 8.16 -17.75
N ILE A 116 -21.58 7.13 -17.68
CA ILE A 116 -20.63 6.95 -16.58
C ILE A 116 -19.41 7.84 -16.82
N PRO A 117 -18.95 8.61 -15.81
CA PRO A 117 -17.67 9.32 -15.89
C PRO A 117 -16.53 8.32 -15.64
N TYR A 118 -16.24 7.46 -16.61
CA TYR A 118 -15.17 6.46 -16.50
C TYR A 118 -13.84 7.12 -16.12
N PRO A 119 -12.95 6.41 -15.39
CA PRO A 119 -11.92 7.07 -14.62
C PRO A 119 -10.93 7.82 -15.51
N GLY A 120 -11.02 9.14 -15.47
CA GLY A 120 -9.84 10.01 -15.43
C GLY A 120 -9.56 10.49 -14.00
N ASP A 121 -10.62 10.68 -13.20
CA ASP A 121 -10.59 11.07 -11.79
C ASP A 121 -11.42 10.04 -10.99
N TYR A 122 -10.74 9.28 -10.12
CA TYR A 122 -11.36 8.24 -9.30
C TYR A 122 -12.25 8.81 -8.18
N ASP A 123 -11.95 10.01 -7.66
CA ASP A 123 -12.77 10.65 -6.63
C ASP A 123 -14.12 11.08 -7.22
N ALA A 124 -14.09 11.62 -8.44
CA ALA A 124 -15.30 11.98 -9.18
C ALA A 124 -16.15 10.73 -9.51
N TYR A 125 -15.50 9.63 -9.91
CA TYR A 125 -16.20 8.36 -10.13
C TYR A 125 -16.82 7.82 -8.83
N GLU A 126 -16.10 7.85 -7.71
CA GLU A 126 -16.60 7.37 -6.42
C GLU A 126 -17.86 8.14 -5.99
N LEU A 127 -17.85 9.48 -6.10
CA LEU A 127 -19.01 10.31 -5.83
C LEU A 127 -20.18 10.00 -6.77
N PHE A 128 -19.89 9.72 -8.05
CA PHE A 128 -20.91 9.33 -9.02
C PHE A 128 -21.54 7.98 -8.69
N ALA A 129 -20.73 6.94 -8.46
CA ALA A 129 -21.21 5.59 -8.18
C ALA A 129 -22.00 5.53 -6.87
N ALA A 130 -21.60 6.29 -5.85
CA ALA A 130 -22.31 6.36 -4.57
C ALA A 130 -23.75 6.94 -4.68
N ARG A 131 -24.09 7.65 -5.76
CA ARG A 131 -25.48 8.09 -6.02
C ARG A 131 -26.44 6.92 -6.19
N PHE A 132 -25.94 5.71 -6.45
CA PHE A 132 -26.73 4.48 -6.46
C PHE A 132 -27.62 4.37 -5.20
N TYR A 133 -27.08 4.66 -4.02
CA TYR A 133 -27.81 4.55 -2.75
C TYR A 133 -28.94 5.57 -2.61
N GLU A 134 -28.86 6.69 -3.34
CA GLU A 134 -29.80 7.82 -3.26
C GLU A 134 -30.96 7.69 -4.25
N LEU A 135 -30.84 6.80 -5.24
CA LEU A 135 -31.81 6.62 -6.32
C LEU A 135 -32.68 5.38 -6.03
N PRO A 136 -33.95 5.54 -5.61
CA PRO A 136 -34.81 4.40 -5.30
C PRO A 136 -34.97 3.44 -6.48
N ARG A 137 -34.98 3.97 -7.71
CA ARG A 137 -35.04 3.16 -8.93
C ARG A 137 -33.78 2.32 -9.13
N ALA A 138 -32.60 2.84 -8.81
CA ALA A 138 -31.35 2.09 -8.93
C ALA A 138 -31.34 0.90 -7.95
N VAL A 139 -31.72 1.16 -6.69
CA VAL A 139 -31.86 0.12 -5.66
C VAL A 139 -32.93 -0.92 -6.03
N GLU A 140 -34.06 -0.49 -6.59
CA GLU A 140 -35.12 -1.40 -7.07
C GLU A 140 -34.60 -2.33 -8.19
N LEU A 141 -33.92 -1.76 -9.19
CA LEU A 141 -33.33 -2.54 -10.27
C LEU A 141 -32.33 -3.59 -9.73
N PHE A 142 -31.50 -3.21 -8.76
CA PHE A 142 -30.57 -4.14 -8.14
C PHE A 142 -31.28 -5.22 -7.30
N ASN A 143 -32.32 -4.87 -6.55
CA ASN A 143 -33.13 -5.85 -5.83
C ASN A 143 -33.82 -6.85 -6.78
N ASN A 144 -34.17 -6.42 -8.00
CA ASN A 144 -34.67 -7.32 -9.04
C ASN A 144 -33.56 -8.26 -9.56
N HIS A 145 -32.34 -7.76 -9.71
CA HIS A 145 -31.16 -8.58 -10.02
C HIS A 145 -30.91 -9.65 -8.94
N ILE A 146 -30.87 -9.24 -7.67
CA ILE A 146 -30.75 -10.15 -6.53
C ILE A 146 -31.81 -11.24 -6.59
N GLN A 147 -33.09 -10.86 -6.73
CA GLN A 147 -34.18 -11.83 -6.76
C GLN A 147 -34.07 -12.80 -7.94
N PHE A 148 -33.62 -12.33 -9.10
CA PHE A 148 -33.45 -13.15 -10.28
C PHE A 148 -32.33 -14.18 -10.10
N ILE A 149 -31.14 -13.74 -9.68
CA ILE A 149 -29.97 -14.62 -9.51
C ILE A 149 -30.18 -15.59 -8.35
N VAL A 150 -30.59 -15.10 -7.19
CA VAL A 150 -30.73 -15.94 -5.98
C VAL A 150 -31.79 -17.03 -6.15
N LYS A 151 -32.87 -16.76 -6.91
CA LYS A 151 -33.94 -17.74 -7.18
C LYS A 151 -33.64 -18.65 -8.38
N ARG A 152 -32.49 -18.51 -9.03
CA ARG A 152 -32.12 -19.36 -10.17
C ARG A 152 -32.00 -20.82 -9.74
N THR A 153 -32.38 -21.73 -10.62
CA THR A 153 -32.15 -23.17 -10.46
C THR A 153 -31.08 -23.59 -11.45
N ASN A 154 -30.02 -24.22 -10.95
CA ASN A 154 -28.91 -24.68 -11.76
C ASN A 154 -29.39 -25.77 -12.72
N LYS A 155 -29.23 -25.59 -14.03
CA LYS A 155 -29.75 -26.53 -15.04
C LYS A 155 -29.03 -27.87 -15.12
N TYR A 156 -27.83 -27.99 -14.55
CA TYR A 156 -27.01 -29.22 -14.63
C TYR A 156 -27.33 -30.24 -13.54
N ASN A 157 -27.76 -29.77 -12.37
CA ASN A 157 -28.09 -30.62 -11.22
C ASN A 157 -29.52 -30.41 -10.69
N ASN A 158 -30.27 -29.45 -11.26
CA ASN A 158 -31.62 -29.07 -10.86
C ASN A 158 -31.75 -28.64 -9.39
N ILE A 159 -30.66 -28.12 -8.81
CA ILE A 159 -30.63 -27.58 -7.44
C ILE A 159 -30.89 -26.07 -7.52
N SER A 160 -31.84 -25.57 -6.72
CA SER A 160 -32.03 -24.13 -6.54
C SER A 160 -30.77 -23.52 -5.93
N TYR A 161 -30.35 -22.33 -6.38
CA TYR A 161 -29.19 -21.64 -5.79
C TYR A 161 -29.36 -21.41 -4.29
N THR A 162 -30.59 -21.19 -3.81
CA THR A 162 -30.92 -21.10 -2.37
C THR A 162 -30.69 -22.39 -1.59
N GLU A 163 -30.56 -23.53 -2.29
CA GLU A 163 -30.38 -24.86 -1.73
C GLU A 163 -29.02 -25.48 -2.08
N ASP A 164 -28.21 -24.80 -2.89
CA ASP A 164 -26.92 -25.30 -3.36
C ASP A 164 -25.82 -25.05 -2.31
N PRO A 165 -25.27 -26.11 -1.67
CA PRO A 165 -24.20 -25.96 -0.68
C PRO A 165 -22.87 -25.52 -1.29
N THR A 166 -22.74 -25.50 -2.62
CA THR A 166 -21.60 -24.92 -3.33
C THR A 166 -21.54 -23.42 -3.10
N ILE A 167 -22.68 -22.74 -2.91
CA ILE A 167 -22.72 -21.31 -2.60
C ILE A 167 -22.51 -21.13 -1.09
N MET A 168 -21.35 -20.60 -0.70
CA MET A 168 -21.05 -20.29 0.70
C MET A 168 -21.73 -18.99 1.13
N SER A 169 -21.64 -17.94 0.31
CA SER A 169 -22.16 -16.62 0.67
C SER A 169 -22.64 -15.80 -0.51
N TRP A 170 -23.62 -14.95 -0.24
CA TRP A 170 -24.02 -13.81 -1.07
C TRP A 170 -23.33 -12.54 -0.57
N GLU A 171 -22.61 -11.88 -1.46
CA GLU A 171 -21.91 -10.63 -1.17
C GLU A 171 -22.59 -9.48 -1.93
N LEU A 172 -22.87 -8.37 -1.23
CA LEU A 172 -23.64 -7.25 -1.80
C LEU A 172 -22.99 -6.69 -3.07
N ALA A 173 -21.71 -6.37 -3.01
CA ALA A 173 -20.97 -5.79 -4.12
C ALA A 173 -19.47 -5.90 -3.85
N ASN A 174 -18.67 -5.85 -4.91
CA ASN A 174 -17.24 -5.62 -4.78
C ASN A 174 -16.96 -4.16 -4.35
N GLU A 175 -16.27 -3.99 -3.22
CA GLU A 175 -15.73 -2.73 -2.70
C GLU A 175 -16.74 -1.56 -2.58
N PRO A 176 -17.95 -1.74 -2.02
CA PRO A 176 -18.90 -0.65 -1.88
C PRO A 176 -18.36 0.43 -0.93
N ARG A 177 -18.12 1.63 -1.46
CA ARG A 177 -17.69 2.80 -0.70
C ARG A 177 -18.84 3.72 -0.36
N ARG A 178 -18.63 4.64 0.59
CA ARG A 178 -19.61 5.63 1.06
C ARG A 178 -20.95 5.00 1.46
N LEU A 179 -20.86 3.89 2.19
CA LEU A 179 -21.99 3.02 2.49
C LEU A 179 -23.17 3.77 3.11
N ASN A 180 -24.35 3.52 2.54
CA ASN A 180 -25.61 3.83 3.18
C ASN A 180 -26.02 2.65 4.06
N LEU A 181 -25.86 2.77 5.39
CA LEU A 181 -26.12 1.68 6.34
C LEU A 181 -27.58 1.21 6.34
N THR A 182 -28.53 2.08 5.98
CA THR A 182 -29.95 1.70 5.82
C THR A 182 -30.12 0.76 4.63
N TRP A 183 -29.48 1.08 3.49
CA TRP A 183 -29.45 0.22 2.32
C TRP A 183 -28.76 -1.11 2.62
N VAL A 184 -27.58 -1.08 3.26
CA VAL A 184 -26.85 -2.29 3.68
C VAL A 184 -27.76 -3.20 4.49
N ASN A 185 -28.40 -2.67 5.54
CA ASN A 185 -29.28 -3.47 6.39
C ASN A 185 -30.48 -4.02 5.61
N HIS A 186 -31.13 -3.20 4.77
CA HIS A 186 -32.29 -3.64 4.00
C HIS A 186 -31.91 -4.76 3.02
N THR A 187 -30.86 -4.57 2.23
CA THR A 187 -30.48 -5.49 1.15
C THR A 187 -29.87 -6.78 1.69
N THR A 188 -29.10 -6.73 2.78
CA THR A 188 -28.60 -7.95 3.44
C THR A 188 -29.74 -8.76 4.06
N CYS A 189 -30.73 -8.10 4.67
CA CYS A 189 -31.91 -8.80 5.19
C CYS A 189 -32.81 -9.38 4.09
N LEU A 190 -32.90 -8.72 2.92
CA LEU A 190 -33.54 -9.30 1.74
C LEU A 190 -32.83 -10.61 1.32
N LEU A 191 -31.50 -10.61 1.23
CA LEU A 191 -30.72 -11.81 0.91
C LEU A 191 -30.96 -12.93 1.94
N LYS A 192 -30.96 -12.60 3.24
CA LYS A 192 -31.27 -13.57 4.30
C LYS A 192 -32.69 -14.13 4.22
N GLN A 193 -33.66 -13.32 3.81
CA GLN A 193 -35.03 -13.79 3.60
C GLN A 193 -35.12 -14.75 2.40
N LEU A 194 -34.41 -14.45 1.31
CA LEU A 194 -34.44 -15.24 0.09
C LEU A 194 -33.65 -16.54 0.20
N ALA A 195 -32.50 -16.50 0.88
CA ALA A 195 -31.52 -17.58 0.96
C ALA A 195 -31.05 -17.79 2.41
N PRO A 196 -31.94 -18.26 3.31
CA PRO A 196 -31.66 -18.32 4.75
C PRO A 196 -30.55 -19.32 5.14
N LYS A 197 -30.12 -20.19 4.23
CA LYS A 197 -29.08 -21.21 4.45
C LYS A 197 -27.67 -20.71 4.17
N GLN A 198 -27.54 -19.68 3.34
CA GLN A 198 -26.26 -19.11 2.93
C GLN A 198 -25.84 -17.96 3.85
N LEU A 199 -24.54 -17.71 3.89
CA LEU A 199 -23.99 -16.53 4.57
C LEU A 199 -24.22 -15.28 3.70
N VAL A 200 -24.20 -14.11 4.32
CA VAL A 200 -24.34 -12.81 3.69
C VAL A 200 -23.24 -11.89 4.21
N THR A 201 -22.58 -11.17 3.31
CA THR A 201 -21.57 -10.15 3.64
C THR A 201 -21.69 -8.92 2.74
N THR A 202 -20.84 -7.92 2.99
CA THR A 202 -20.85 -6.61 2.33
C THR A 202 -19.92 -6.55 1.12
N GLY A 203 -18.69 -7.06 1.22
CA GLY A 203 -17.64 -6.90 0.21
C GLY A 203 -16.74 -5.66 0.40
N VAL A 204 -16.72 -5.09 1.61
CA VAL A 204 -16.05 -3.81 1.92
C VAL A 204 -14.53 -3.99 2.08
N GLU A 205 -13.75 -3.01 1.62
CA GLU A 205 -12.28 -3.05 1.65
C GLU A 205 -11.67 -2.95 3.06
N GLY A 206 -12.47 -2.58 4.07
CA GLY A 206 -12.05 -2.42 5.46
C GLY A 206 -11.88 -0.97 5.87
N SER A 207 -11.04 -0.74 6.89
CA SER A 207 -10.89 0.58 7.53
C SER A 207 -10.25 1.68 6.66
N ILE A 208 -9.83 1.37 5.44
CA ILE A 208 -9.34 2.40 4.49
C ILE A 208 -10.49 3.07 3.76
N SER A 209 -11.49 2.29 3.31
CA SER A 209 -12.66 2.84 2.64
C SER A 209 -13.78 3.23 3.61
N SER A 210 -13.65 2.83 4.89
CA SER A 210 -14.64 3.08 5.92
C SER A 210 -14.11 3.85 7.13
N LYS A 211 -14.93 4.80 7.59
CA LYS A 211 -14.70 5.52 8.86
C LYS A 211 -15.00 4.66 10.09
N ASN A 212 -15.78 3.58 9.95
CA ASN A 212 -16.15 2.71 11.07
C ASN A 212 -16.48 1.28 10.58
N PHE A 213 -15.45 0.45 10.56
CA PHE A 213 -15.53 -0.97 10.17
C PHE A 213 -16.62 -1.76 10.90
N SER A 214 -16.82 -1.51 12.20
CA SER A 214 -17.87 -2.18 12.98
C SER A 214 -19.27 -1.79 12.52
N ASN A 215 -19.49 -0.53 12.14
CA ASN A 215 -20.80 -0.05 11.70
C ASN A 215 -21.21 -0.62 10.35
N ASP A 216 -20.26 -0.79 9.42
CA ASP A 216 -20.54 -1.37 8.09
C ASP A 216 -21.08 -2.79 8.20
N HIS A 217 -20.67 -3.49 9.26
CA HIS A 217 -21.04 -4.87 9.54
C HIS A 217 -22.04 -5.00 10.68
N ALA A 218 -22.66 -3.91 11.16
CA ALA A 218 -23.53 -3.93 12.33
C ALA A 218 -24.90 -4.60 12.10
N SER A 219 -25.35 -4.71 10.83
CA SER A 219 -26.63 -5.35 10.53
C SER A 219 -26.64 -6.81 11.04
N PRO A 220 -27.72 -7.26 11.71
CA PRO A 220 -27.84 -8.66 12.14
C PRO A 220 -27.95 -9.64 10.96
N CYS A 221 -28.20 -9.16 9.75
CA CYS A 221 -28.32 -9.96 8.54
C CYS A 221 -26.96 -10.20 7.84
N ILE A 222 -25.87 -9.64 8.36
CA ILE A 222 -24.50 -9.90 7.91
C ILE A 222 -23.88 -10.98 8.81
N ASP A 223 -23.29 -12.04 8.27
CA ASP A 223 -22.72 -13.14 9.07
C ASP A 223 -21.22 -13.01 9.32
N TYR A 224 -20.49 -12.38 8.40
CA TYR A 224 -19.06 -12.16 8.50
C TYR A 224 -18.67 -10.83 7.86
N ALA A 225 -17.53 -10.29 8.26
CA ALA A 225 -16.98 -9.04 7.78
C ALA A 225 -15.82 -9.29 6.81
N THR A 226 -15.62 -8.36 5.87
CA THR A 226 -14.56 -8.48 4.88
C THR A 226 -13.65 -7.28 4.89
N PHE A 227 -12.41 -7.49 4.49
CA PHE A 227 -11.44 -6.43 4.27
C PHE A 227 -10.49 -6.85 3.15
N HIS A 228 -9.92 -5.86 2.46
CA HIS A 228 -9.03 -6.02 1.32
C HIS A 228 -7.66 -5.45 1.66
N LEU A 229 -6.61 -5.75 0.89
CA LEU A 229 -5.26 -5.26 1.15
C LEU A 229 -4.53 -4.92 -0.16
N TRP A 230 -4.58 -3.63 -0.52
CA TRP A 230 -4.05 -3.10 -1.78
C TRP A 230 -2.87 -2.15 -1.59
N VAL A 231 -1.77 -2.65 -1.00
CA VAL A 231 -0.60 -1.83 -0.66
C VAL A 231 0.01 -1.09 -1.85
N GLN A 232 -0.11 -1.63 -3.07
CA GLN A 232 0.35 -0.97 -4.29
C GLN A 232 -0.59 0.17 -4.69
N ASN A 233 -1.91 -0.07 -4.77
CA ASN A 233 -2.89 0.98 -5.12
C ASN A 233 -2.91 2.11 -4.09
N TRP A 234 -2.68 1.80 -2.81
CA TRP A 234 -2.62 2.78 -1.73
C TRP A 234 -1.27 3.50 -1.62
N SER A 235 -0.37 3.32 -2.61
CA SER A 235 0.95 3.97 -2.68
C SER A 235 1.89 3.67 -1.51
N ILE A 236 1.66 2.56 -0.79
CA ILE A 236 2.52 2.10 0.30
C ILE A 236 3.70 1.29 -0.26
N TYR A 237 3.44 0.57 -1.36
CA TYR A 237 4.43 -0.21 -2.11
C TYR A 237 4.65 0.41 -3.50
N ASP A 238 5.91 0.63 -3.85
CA ASP A 238 6.34 1.01 -5.20
C ASP A 238 7.17 -0.14 -5.80
N PRO A 239 6.68 -0.83 -6.83
CA PRO A 239 7.40 -1.95 -7.45
C PRO A 239 8.70 -1.54 -8.14
N HIS A 240 8.87 -0.28 -8.54
CA HIS A 240 10.13 0.22 -9.12
C HIS A 240 11.18 0.55 -8.05
N ASN A 241 10.80 0.54 -6.78
CA ASN A 241 11.66 0.77 -5.62
C ASN A 241 11.42 -0.27 -4.52
N ALA A 242 11.18 -1.52 -4.93
CA ALA A 242 10.76 -2.60 -4.03
C ALA A 242 11.71 -2.80 -2.84
N SER A 243 13.03 -2.63 -3.01
CA SER A 243 14.01 -2.79 -1.93
C SER A 243 13.77 -1.82 -0.75
N ALA A 244 13.25 -0.62 -1.03
CA ALA A 244 12.98 0.38 0.00
C ALA A 244 11.53 0.30 0.51
N THR A 245 10.58 -0.05 -0.35
CA THR A 245 9.14 0.05 -0.05
C THR A 245 8.51 -1.26 0.41
N LEU A 246 9.04 -2.44 0.02
CA LEU A 246 8.52 -3.72 0.46
C LEU A 246 8.52 -3.88 1.99
N PRO A 247 9.58 -3.53 2.74
CA PRO A 247 9.54 -3.63 4.21
C PRO A 247 8.43 -2.79 4.83
N LEU A 248 8.18 -1.59 4.31
CA LEU A 248 7.10 -0.71 4.75
C LEU A 248 5.73 -1.30 4.44
N ALA A 249 5.58 -1.88 3.24
CA ALA A 249 4.36 -2.57 2.83
C ALA A 249 4.06 -3.80 3.69
N LEU A 250 5.08 -4.56 4.09
CA LEU A 250 4.93 -5.71 4.99
C LEU A 250 4.59 -5.29 6.42
N GLU A 251 5.22 -4.23 6.95
CA GLU A 251 4.87 -3.66 8.26
C GLU A 251 3.42 -3.17 8.26
N PHE A 252 3.02 -2.45 7.21
CA PHE A 252 1.66 -1.99 7.04
C PHE A 252 0.67 -3.16 6.95
N ALA A 253 0.93 -4.14 6.07
CA ALA A 253 0.10 -5.31 5.90
C ALA A 253 -0.10 -6.07 7.21
N LYS A 254 0.99 -6.30 7.96
CA LYS A 254 0.92 -6.94 9.27
C LYS A 254 0.03 -6.16 10.23
N LYS A 255 0.26 -4.84 10.36
CA LYS A 255 -0.54 -3.99 11.24
C LYS A 255 -2.01 -3.97 10.82
N TYR A 256 -2.27 -3.85 9.53
CA TYR A 256 -3.63 -3.81 8.99
C TYR A 256 -4.38 -5.11 9.29
N ILE A 257 -3.74 -6.26 9.10
CA ILE A 257 -4.30 -7.58 9.45
C ILE A 257 -4.49 -7.71 10.98
N ASP A 258 -3.52 -7.28 11.79
CA ASP A 258 -3.63 -7.30 13.26
C ASP A 258 -4.81 -6.44 13.77
N ASP A 259 -5.00 -5.25 13.19
CA ASP A 259 -6.07 -4.33 13.55
C ASP A 259 -7.45 -4.92 13.18
N HIS A 260 -7.59 -5.53 12.00
CA HIS A 260 -8.83 -6.22 11.62
C HIS A 260 -9.04 -7.48 12.46
N ALA A 261 -7.98 -8.23 12.78
CA ALA A 261 -8.06 -9.39 13.67
C ALA A 261 -8.55 -9.04 15.07
N ALA A 262 -8.40 -7.78 15.50
CA ALA A 262 -8.93 -7.30 16.78
C ALA A 262 -10.46 -7.11 16.77
N TYR A 263 -11.10 -7.04 15.61
CA TYR A 263 -12.57 -7.05 15.50
C TYR A 263 -13.12 -8.43 15.92
N LYS A 264 -14.02 -8.44 16.91
CA LYS A 264 -14.54 -9.67 17.51
C LYS A 264 -16.05 -9.88 17.35
N ASP A 265 -16.77 -8.93 16.74
CA ASP A 265 -18.23 -9.03 16.66
C ASP A 265 -18.65 -10.14 15.68
N LYS A 266 -17.88 -10.35 14.60
CA LYS A 266 -18.13 -11.37 13.57
C LYS A 266 -16.83 -11.96 13.03
N PRO A 267 -16.85 -13.17 12.43
CA PRO A 267 -15.72 -13.68 11.65
C PRO A 267 -15.30 -12.68 10.58
N ILE A 268 -14.01 -12.69 10.24
CA ILE A 268 -13.44 -11.82 9.19
C ILE A 268 -12.80 -12.66 8.08
N VAL A 269 -12.79 -12.13 6.86
CA VAL A 269 -12.11 -12.71 5.70
C VAL A 269 -11.29 -11.62 5.01
N LEU A 270 -10.03 -11.91 4.70
CA LEU A 270 -9.20 -11.09 3.81
C LEU A 270 -9.48 -11.53 2.37
N GLU A 271 -10.52 -11.00 1.75
CA GLU A 271 -11.01 -11.56 0.49
C GLU A 271 -10.38 -10.96 -0.77
N GLU A 272 -9.43 -10.04 -0.61
CA GLU A 272 -8.66 -9.48 -1.71
C GLU A 272 -7.28 -8.99 -1.24
N PHE A 273 -6.21 -9.48 -1.87
CA PHE A 273 -4.87 -8.93 -1.71
C PHE A 273 -3.98 -9.33 -2.88
N GLY A 274 -3.05 -8.47 -3.27
CA GLY A 274 -2.11 -8.75 -4.35
C GLY A 274 -1.10 -7.63 -4.54
N ILE A 275 0.01 -7.94 -5.21
CA ILE A 275 0.96 -6.96 -5.75
C ILE A 275 1.44 -7.38 -7.14
N SER A 276 1.93 -6.41 -7.91
CA SER A 276 2.45 -6.64 -9.25
C SER A 276 3.64 -7.60 -9.28
N ARG A 277 4.02 -8.05 -10.48
CA ARG A 277 5.29 -8.74 -10.69
C ARG A 277 6.46 -7.75 -10.49
N ASP A 278 7.68 -8.26 -10.45
CA ASP A 278 8.85 -7.45 -10.15
C ASP A 278 8.98 -6.28 -11.16
N ASN A 279 9.26 -5.06 -10.65
CA ASN A 279 9.36 -3.83 -11.43
C ASN A 279 8.10 -3.45 -12.24
N ASP A 280 6.91 -3.84 -11.78
CA ASP A 280 5.63 -3.56 -12.47
C ASP A 280 5.61 -4.15 -13.91
N ASP A 281 6.31 -5.27 -14.11
CA ASP A 281 6.31 -5.97 -15.40
C ASP A 281 5.03 -6.81 -15.53
N HIS A 282 4.33 -6.64 -16.64
CA HIS A 282 3.05 -7.30 -16.91
C HIS A 282 3.21 -8.54 -17.79
N SER A 283 4.45 -8.94 -18.09
CA SER A 283 4.71 -10.17 -18.82
C SER A 283 4.48 -11.39 -17.94
N SER A 284 3.78 -12.38 -18.46
CA SER A 284 3.61 -13.68 -17.81
C SER A 284 4.91 -14.45 -17.51
N THR A 285 6.03 -14.01 -18.08
CA THR A 285 7.36 -14.60 -17.83
C THR A 285 8.25 -13.73 -16.95
N ALA A 286 7.75 -12.58 -16.47
CA ALA A 286 8.53 -11.70 -15.60
C ALA A 286 8.76 -12.34 -14.23
N SER A 287 9.78 -11.89 -13.51
CA SER A 287 10.10 -12.38 -12.17
C SER A 287 8.99 -12.01 -11.16
N ILE A 288 8.79 -12.89 -10.19
CA ILE A 288 7.76 -12.80 -9.13
C ILE A 288 8.41 -12.87 -7.74
N THR A 289 9.69 -12.54 -7.64
CA THR A 289 10.46 -12.72 -6.41
C THR A 289 9.94 -11.84 -5.28
N VAL A 290 9.51 -10.61 -5.58
CA VAL A 290 8.93 -9.70 -4.59
C VAL A 290 7.49 -10.07 -4.27
N ARG A 291 6.72 -10.50 -5.28
CA ARG A 291 5.37 -11.05 -5.08
C ARG A 291 5.39 -12.23 -4.14
N ASP A 292 6.30 -13.18 -4.32
CA ASP A 292 6.44 -14.36 -3.47
C ASP A 292 6.73 -13.98 -2.02
N GLN A 293 7.64 -13.03 -1.78
CA GLN A 293 7.91 -12.51 -0.43
C GLN A 293 6.67 -11.90 0.22
N TYR A 294 5.90 -11.12 -0.55
CA TYR A 294 4.67 -10.51 -0.09
C TYR A 294 3.58 -11.56 0.23
N TYR A 295 3.35 -12.50 -0.68
CA TYR A 295 2.35 -13.55 -0.51
C TYR A 295 2.68 -14.43 0.69
N GLN A 296 3.94 -14.86 0.82
CA GLN A 296 4.42 -15.64 1.96
C GLN A 296 4.13 -14.92 3.29
N ALA A 297 4.41 -13.62 3.36
CA ALA A 297 4.18 -12.83 4.56
C ALA A 297 2.69 -12.64 4.88
N VAL A 298 1.88 -12.24 3.89
CA VAL A 298 0.43 -12.02 4.09
C VAL A 298 -0.27 -13.31 4.48
N PHE A 299 0.03 -14.43 3.81
CA PHE A 299 -0.50 -15.74 4.21
C PHE A 299 -0.08 -16.11 5.63
N GLN A 300 1.17 -15.88 6.02
CA GLN A 300 1.63 -16.13 7.39
C GLN A 300 0.90 -15.27 8.42
N PHE A 301 0.70 -13.98 8.15
CA PHE A 301 -0.02 -13.08 9.05
C PHE A 301 -1.47 -13.49 9.22
N ALA A 302 -2.17 -13.80 8.12
CA ALA A 302 -3.53 -14.29 8.15
C ALA A 302 -3.63 -15.65 8.86
N HIS A 303 -2.68 -16.56 8.61
CA HIS A 303 -2.62 -17.87 9.25
C HIS A 303 -2.47 -17.76 10.78
N ASN A 304 -1.62 -16.86 11.26
CA ASN A 304 -1.44 -16.63 12.71
C ASN A 304 -2.75 -16.23 13.41
N HIS A 305 -3.63 -15.52 12.70
CA HIS A 305 -4.94 -15.11 13.20
C HIS A 305 -6.10 -16.03 12.77
N HIS A 306 -5.82 -17.12 12.05
CA HIS A 306 -6.80 -18.04 11.47
C HIS A 306 -7.81 -17.36 10.52
N ILE A 307 -7.41 -16.27 9.87
CA ILE A 307 -8.24 -15.50 8.94
C ILE A 307 -8.26 -16.21 7.58
N PRO A 308 -9.42 -16.62 7.05
CA PRO A 308 -9.52 -17.11 5.68
C PRO A 308 -9.16 -16.01 4.68
N VAL A 309 -8.57 -16.39 3.54
CA VAL A 309 -8.12 -15.41 2.55
C VAL A 309 -8.49 -15.81 1.12
N ASN A 310 -8.68 -14.82 0.26
CA ASN A 310 -8.72 -14.96 -1.19
C ASN A 310 -7.66 -14.05 -1.82
N PHE A 311 -6.66 -14.61 -2.50
CA PHE A 311 -5.70 -13.79 -3.23
C PHE A 311 -6.34 -13.20 -4.50
N TRP A 312 -5.87 -12.03 -4.92
CA TRP A 312 -6.23 -11.42 -6.18
C TRP A 312 -5.05 -11.45 -7.15
N ALA A 313 -5.15 -12.12 -8.29
CA ALA A 313 -6.24 -13.04 -8.69
C ALA A 313 -5.68 -14.17 -9.55
N TYR A 314 -6.42 -15.26 -9.67
CA TYR A 314 -5.95 -16.41 -10.45
C TYR A 314 -6.19 -16.17 -11.95
N GLY A 315 -5.11 -16.04 -12.72
CA GLY A 315 -5.13 -15.93 -14.18
C GLY A 315 -5.03 -17.28 -14.89
N GLY A 316 -4.41 -18.27 -14.24
CA GLY A 316 -4.31 -19.63 -14.77
C GLY A 316 -3.59 -19.71 -16.11
N GLU A 317 -4.14 -20.45 -17.07
CA GLU A 317 -3.66 -20.64 -18.43
C GLU A 317 -3.82 -19.40 -19.33
N GLY A 318 -4.66 -18.43 -18.94
CA GLY A 318 -4.89 -17.23 -19.74
C GLY A 318 -3.65 -16.35 -19.79
N ARG A 319 -3.45 -15.63 -20.89
CA ARG A 319 -2.30 -14.72 -21.05
C ARG A 319 -2.72 -13.38 -21.62
N PRO A 320 -2.09 -12.27 -21.19
CA PRO A 320 -2.29 -11.00 -21.84
C PRO A 320 -1.82 -11.10 -23.29
N ARG A 321 -2.64 -10.65 -24.24
CA ARG A 321 -2.25 -10.61 -25.67
C ARG A 321 -0.96 -9.83 -25.87
N ILE A 322 -0.84 -8.71 -25.15
CA ILE A 322 0.36 -7.90 -25.01
C ILE A 322 0.43 -7.48 -23.53
N PRO A 323 1.59 -7.62 -22.86
CA PRO A 323 1.77 -7.13 -21.49
C PRO A 323 1.29 -5.68 -21.34
N ARG A 324 0.53 -5.39 -20.27
CA ARG A 324 0.01 -4.05 -19.94
C ARG A 324 -1.02 -3.50 -20.93
N ALA A 325 -1.48 -4.29 -21.91
CA ALA A 325 -2.56 -3.87 -22.79
C ALA A 325 -3.87 -3.74 -22.00
N ASN A 326 -4.79 -2.92 -22.51
CA ASN A 326 -6.19 -2.98 -22.05
C ASN A 326 -6.84 -4.22 -22.67
N TRP A 327 -7.68 -4.90 -21.88
CA TRP A 327 -8.44 -6.04 -22.37
C TRP A 327 -9.40 -5.62 -23.50
N THR A 328 -9.51 -6.45 -24.52
CA THR A 328 -10.46 -6.29 -25.62
C THR A 328 -11.18 -7.61 -25.91
N LEU A 329 -12.35 -7.52 -26.53
CA LEU A 329 -13.13 -8.72 -26.88
C LEU A 329 -12.30 -9.71 -27.68
N GLY A 330 -12.20 -10.94 -27.18
CA GLY A 330 -11.41 -12.03 -27.77
C GLY A 330 -10.06 -12.24 -27.10
N ASP A 331 -9.59 -11.30 -26.26
CA ASP A 331 -8.47 -11.55 -25.36
C ASP A 331 -8.88 -12.57 -24.28
N ASP A 332 -7.93 -13.36 -23.80
CA ASP A 332 -8.17 -14.30 -22.70
C ASP A 332 -8.67 -13.56 -21.46
N PHE A 333 -9.67 -14.13 -20.77
CA PHE A 333 -9.94 -13.74 -19.40
C PHE A 333 -8.77 -14.17 -18.50
N ILE A 334 -8.28 -13.23 -17.69
CA ILE A 334 -7.24 -13.43 -16.67
C ILE A 334 -7.68 -12.78 -15.35
N GLY A 335 -6.83 -12.78 -14.33
CA GLY A 335 -7.15 -12.22 -13.02
C GLY A 335 -7.40 -10.71 -13.03
N ASP A 336 -6.79 -9.98 -13.98
CA ASP A 336 -6.90 -8.53 -14.11
C ASP A 336 -8.18 -8.16 -14.90
N PRO A 337 -9.20 -7.53 -14.29
CA PRO A 337 -10.42 -7.14 -14.98
C PRO A 337 -10.17 -6.09 -16.07
N PRO A 338 -11.12 -5.86 -17.00
CA PRO A 338 -10.87 -5.06 -18.21
C PRO A 338 -10.50 -3.58 -18.02
N HIS A 339 -10.68 -3.04 -16.82
CA HIS A 339 -10.23 -1.69 -16.48
C HIS A 339 -8.76 -1.61 -16.04
N GLU A 340 -8.14 -2.76 -15.77
CA GLU A 340 -6.75 -2.87 -15.35
C GLU A 340 -5.84 -3.27 -16.52
N PRO A 341 -4.57 -2.84 -16.49
CA PRO A 341 -3.57 -3.35 -17.41
C PRO A 341 -3.44 -4.87 -17.29
N GLN A 342 -3.51 -5.57 -18.41
CA GLN A 342 -3.50 -7.03 -18.43
C GLN A 342 -2.11 -7.58 -18.07
N GLY A 343 -2.06 -8.41 -17.03
CA GLY A 343 -0.85 -9.00 -16.45
C GLY A 343 -0.35 -8.34 -15.17
N TRP A 344 -1.15 -7.47 -14.56
CA TRP A 344 -0.76 -6.71 -13.38
C TRP A 344 -0.66 -7.60 -12.12
N TYR A 345 -1.78 -8.11 -11.64
CA TYR A 345 -1.93 -8.93 -10.42
C TYR A 345 -2.18 -10.41 -10.71
N SER A 346 -2.48 -10.80 -11.95
CA SER A 346 -2.69 -12.20 -12.33
C SER A 346 -1.57 -13.13 -11.83
N VAL A 347 -1.97 -14.21 -11.14
CA VAL A 347 -1.15 -15.39 -10.82
C VAL A 347 -1.40 -16.44 -11.89
N TYR A 348 -0.36 -16.78 -12.66
CA TYR A 348 -0.45 -17.72 -13.77
C TYR A 348 -0.19 -19.15 -13.34
N ASP A 349 -0.62 -20.10 -14.15
CA ASP A 349 -0.33 -21.52 -13.94
C ASP A 349 1.16 -21.89 -14.07
N THR A 350 1.97 -20.98 -14.59
CA THR A 350 3.44 -21.11 -14.69
C THR A 350 4.20 -20.41 -13.57
N ASP A 351 3.51 -19.71 -12.65
CA ASP A 351 4.12 -19.02 -11.50
C ASP A 351 4.42 -20.02 -10.37
N ASN A 352 5.24 -21.02 -10.67
CA ASN A 352 5.44 -22.21 -9.82
C ASN A 352 5.75 -21.87 -8.36
N SER A 353 6.60 -20.87 -8.10
CA SER A 353 6.97 -20.47 -6.73
C SER A 353 5.79 -19.86 -5.96
N THR A 354 4.98 -18.99 -6.60
CA THR A 354 3.75 -18.47 -5.98
C THR A 354 2.74 -19.61 -5.73
N LEU A 355 2.59 -20.54 -6.69
CA LEU A 355 1.68 -21.69 -6.55
C LEU A 355 2.12 -22.63 -5.42
N GLU A 356 3.42 -22.85 -5.24
CA GLU A 356 3.98 -23.62 -4.12
C GLU A 356 3.67 -22.97 -2.76
N ILE A 357 3.76 -21.63 -2.65
CA ILE A 357 3.37 -20.88 -1.45
C ILE A 357 1.88 -21.08 -1.16
N ILE A 358 1.02 -20.93 -2.17
CA ILE A 358 -0.43 -21.13 -2.04
C ILE A 358 -0.72 -22.55 -1.53
N HIS A 359 -0.16 -23.57 -2.19
CA HIS A 359 -0.34 -24.97 -1.80
C HIS A 359 0.17 -25.24 -0.38
N HIS A 360 1.31 -24.65 0.01
CA HIS A 360 1.84 -24.79 1.35
C HIS A 360 0.83 -24.34 2.42
N PHE A 361 0.31 -23.12 2.32
CA PHE A 361 -0.64 -22.60 3.29
C PHE A 361 -2.00 -23.29 3.22
N ALA A 362 -2.46 -23.69 2.03
CA ALA A 362 -3.67 -24.49 1.88
C ALA A 362 -3.54 -25.87 2.54
N SER A 363 -2.37 -26.51 2.45
CA SER A 363 -2.15 -27.79 3.13
C SER A 363 -2.17 -27.65 4.67
N MET A 364 -1.66 -26.55 5.21
CA MET A 364 -1.63 -26.28 6.66
C MET A 364 -3.03 -26.14 7.27
N THR A 365 -4.01 -25.64 6.51
CA THR A 365 -5.39 -25.49 7.01
C THR A 365 -6.13 -26.83 7.09
N THR A 366 -5.75 -27.81 6.27
CA THR A 366 -6.37 -29.15 6.22
C THR A 366 -5.85 -30.11 7.29
N THR A 367 -4.62 -29.93 7.78
CA THR A 367 -4.01 -30.81 8.80
C THR A 367 -4.06 -30.18 10.19
N LYS A 368 -4.95 -30.65 11.09
CA LYS A 368 -4.62 -30.64 12.52
C LYS A 368 -3.44 -31.58 12.74
N SER A 369 -2.30 -31.05 13.19
CA SER A 369 -1.02 -31.73 13.51
C SER A 369 -0.09 -32.04 12.33
N SER A 370 0.97 -31.25 12.15
CA SER A 370 2.34 -31.70 12.43
C SER A 370 3.39 -30.59 12.21
N ALA A 371 3.97 -30.13 13.32
CA ALA A 371 5.19 -29.35 13.31
C ALA A 371 6.36 -30.27 12.94
N ASN A 372 6.71 -30.38 11.65
CA ASN A 372 8.02 -30.91 11.23
C ASN A 372 8.45 -30.57 9.79
N THR A 373 7.62 -29.92 8.98
CA THR A 373 7.97 -29.58 7.58
C THR A 373 8.68 -28.22 7.43
N LEU A 374 8.74 -27.41 8.50
CA LEU A 374 9.32 -26.05 8.49
C LEU A 374 10.83 -26.00 8.16
N LYS A 375 11.57 -27.10 8.34
CA LYS A 375 13.04 -27.11 8.18
C LYS A 375 13.53 -27.29 6.74
N LYS A 376 12.66 -27.68 5.79
CA LYS A 376 13.11 -28.09 4.45
C LYS A 376 13.00 -27.00 3.37
N PHE A 377 12.24 -25.93 3.60
CA PHE A 377 11.95 -24.90 2.57
C PHE A 377 12.66 -23.55 2.77
N ILE A 378 13.37 -23.33 3.89
CA ILE A 378 14.11 -22.09 4.15
C ILE A 378 15.49 -22.10 3.46
N ARG A 379 15.51 -22.27 2.14
CA ARG A 379 16.69 -22.05 1.29
C ARG A 379 16.23 -21.73 -0.14
N MET A 380 15.87 -20.47 -0.40
CA MET A 380 16.16 -19.71 -1.63
C MET A 380 15.25 -18.46 -1.76
N SER A 381 15.57 -17.43 -0.99
CA SER A 381 15.34 -15.99 -1.22
C SER A 381 15.75 -15.32 0.09
N LEU A 382 16.58 -14.27 0.05
CA LEU A 382 17.19 -13.51 1.17
C LEU A 382 16.93 -14.05 2.60
N SER A 383 18.01 -14.42 3.27
CA SER A 383 17.99 -15.21 4.52
C SER A 383 17.04 -14.64 5.58
N SER A 384 16.34 -15.48 6.34
CA SER A 384 15.52 -15.05 7.50
C SER A 384 16.31 -14.16 8.49
N SER A 385 17.65 -14.31 8.50
CA SER A 385 18.56 -13.42 9.19
C SER A 385 18.55 -11.97 8.70
N ASP A 386 18.24 -11.67 7.44
CA ASP A 386 18.25 -10.30 6.90
C ASP A 386 17.00 -9.50 7.30
N ILE A 387 15.83 -10.13 7.35
CA ILE A 387 14.58 -9.51 7.85
C ILE A 387 14.64 -9.36 9.37
N ASP A 388 15.08 -10.42 10.08
CA ASP A 388 15.34 -10.33 11.52
C ASP A 388 16.41 -9.29 11.82
N LEU A 389 17.43 -9.15 10.98
CA LEU A 389 18.44 -8.10 11.07
C LEU A 389 17.82 -6.73 10.84
N ILE A 390 16.99 -6.50 9.82
CA ILE A 390 16.35 -5.20 9.58
C ILE A 390 15.43 -4.81 10.74
N THR A 391 14.58 -5.72 11.22
CA THR A 391 13.70 -5.46 12.36
C THR A 391 14.51 -5.26 13.64
N SER A 392 15.59 -6.03 13.85
CA SER A 392 16.52 -5.82 14.96
C SER A 392 17.28 -4.52 14.84
N LEU A 393 17.64 -4.09 13.64
CA LEU A 393 18.32 -2.82 13.36
C LEU A 393 17.37 -1.64 13.57
N GLN A 394 16.12 -1.72 13.15
CA GLN A 394 15.10 -0.70 13.40
C GLN A 394 14.75 -0.62 14.89
N PHE A 395 14.62 -1.76 15.57
CA PHE A 395 14.46 -1.81 17.01
C PHE A 395 15.68 -1.22 17.72
N ALA A 396 16.89 -1.62 17.34
CA ALA A 396 18.14 -1.09 17.88
C ALA A 396 18.28 0.41 17.62
N GLN A 397 17.94 0.88 16.41
CA GLN A 397 17.91 2.29 16.04
C GLN A 397 16.93 3.06 16.93
N LYS A 398 15.71 2.55 17.13
CA LYS A 398 14.71 3.14 18.02
C LYS A 398 15.20 3.22 19.46
N GLN A 399 15.79 2.14 19.99
CA GLN A 399 16.38 2.14 21.33
C GLN A 399 17.57 3.10 21.42
N LEU A 400 18.40 3.18 20.38
CA LEU A 400 19.53 4.10 20.32
C LEU A 400 19.05 5.55 20.39
N TYR A 401 18.06 5.96 19.59
CA TYR A 401 17.50 7.31 19.72
C TYR A 401 16.82 7.55 21.07
N ARG A 402 16.10 6.56 21.62
CA ARG A 402 15.41 6.68 22.91
C ARG A 402 16.36 6.85 24.09
N PHE A 403 17.49 6.17 24.11
CA PHE A 403 18.43 6.22 25.23
C PHE A 403 19.59 7.19 24.97
N LEU A 404 20.21 7.13 23.79
CA LEU A 404 21.37 7.96 23.46
C LEU A 404 20.97 9.38 23.05
N GLY A 405 19.81 9.56 22.42
CA GLY A 405 19.32 10.88 21.99
C GLY A 405 19.26 11.89 23.15
N PRO A 406 18.53 11.62 24.26
CA PRO A 406 18.49 12.51 25.42
C PRO A 406 19.86 12.76 26.07
N ILE A 407 20.75 11.77 26.07
CA ILE A 407 22.12 11.90 26.58
C ILE A 407 22.91 12.87 25.70
N LEU A 408 22.91 12.68 24.37
CA LEU A 408 23.61 13.56 23.44
C LEU A 408 23.05 14.98 23.48
N ILE A 409 21.74 15.14 23.59
CA ILE A 409 21.10 16.46 23.73
C ILE A 409 21.55 17.14 25.01
N SER A 410 21.49 16.46 26.16
CA SER A 410 21.85 17.04 27.45
C SER A 410 23.34 17.37 27.54
N PHE A 411 24.21 16.39 27.35
CA PHE A 411 25.66 16.58 27.44
C PHE A 411 26.19 17.49 26.32
N GLY A 412 25.68 17.36 25.09
CA GLY A 412 26.07 18.20 23.96
C GLY A 412 25.71 19.67 24.18
N THR A 413 24.51 19.95 24.69
CA THR A 413 24.08 21.31 25.01
C THR A 413 24.93 21.89 26.14
N ILE A 414 25.16 21.14 27.23
CA ILE A 414 26.02 21.56 28.34
C ILE A 414 27.44 21.85 27.84
N SER A 415 28.01 20.97 27.02
CA SER A 415 29.33 21.15 26.42
C SER A 415 29.40 22.42 25.57
N CYS A 416 28.41 22.67 24.72
CA CYS A 416 28.38 23.87 23.89
C CYS A 416 28.32 25.13 24.76
N ILE A 417 27.49 25.15 25.81
CA ILE A 417 27.36 26.27 26.74
C ILE A 417 28.69 26.54 27.48
N LEU A 418 29.34 25.49 28.00
CA LEU A 418 30.62 25.62 28.70
C LEU A 418 31.73 26.12 27.76
N SER A 419 31.81 25.57 26.54
CA SER A 419 32.78 26.03 25.55
C SER A 419 32.54 27.48 25.14
N LEU A 420 31.28 27.89 24.95
CA LEU A 420 30.93 29.28 24.71
C LEU A 420 31.38 30.16 25.88
N PHE A 421 31.17 29.76 27.13
CA PHE A 421 31.66 30.50 28.29
C PHE A 421 33.19 30.65 28.31
N ILE A 422 33.93 29.63 27.87
CA ILE A 422 35.40 29.68 27.77
C ILE A 422 35.82 30.64 26.67
N PHE A 423 35.39 30.42 25.43
CA PHE A 423 35.86 31.20 24.27
C PHE A 423 35.37 32.65 24.29
N THR A 424 34.32 32.95 25.06
CA THR A 424 33.86 34.33 25.27
C THR A 424 34.66 35.12 26.30
N LYS A 425 35.59 34.49 27.04
CA LYS A 425 36.47 35.22 27.97
C LYS A 425 37.33 36.24 27.24
N LYS A 426 37.45 37.45 27.82
CA LYS A 426 38.16 38.61 27.24
C LYS A 426 39.61 38.30 26.82
N ASN A 427 40.29 37.39 27.52
CA ASN A 427 41.67 37.01 27.20
C ASN A 427 41.78 36.09 25.97
N LEU A 428 40.77 35.25 25.72
CA LEU A 428 40.77 34.30 24.60
C LEU A 428 40.22 34.90 23.31
N ARG A 429 39.28 35.85 23.39
CA ARG A 429 38.75 36.59 22.22
C ARG A 429 39.80 37.39 21.43
N LYS A 430 41.00 37.56 21.99
CA LYS A 430 42.14 38.18 21.28
C LYS A 430 42.77 37.24 20.25
N ASN A 431 42.51 35.94 20.34
CA ASN A 431 42.99 34.95 19.40
C ASN A 431 42.00 34.82 18.22
N PRO A 432 42.44 34.95 16.96
CA PRO A 432 41.58 34.82 15.79
C PRO A 432 40.79 33.49 15.76
N CYS A 433 41.42 32.38 16.15
CA CYS A 433 40.80 31.07 16.26
C CYS A 433 39.57 31.03 17.19
N ALA A 434 39.57 31.83 18.27
CA ALA A 434 38.45 31.87 19.21
C ALA A 434 37.15 32.40 18.57
N ILE A 435 37.24 33.22 17.52
CA ILE A 435 36.07 33.74 16.80
C ILE A 435 35.33 32.61 16.07
N TYR A 436 36.07 31.73 15.39
CA TYR A 436 35.50 30.57 14.71
C TYR A 436 34.91 29.57 15.70
N MET A 437 35.58 29.34 16.84
CA MET A 437 35.09 28.43 17.88
C MET A 437 33.79 28.91 18.55
N ILE A 438 33.61 30.23 18.72
CA ILE A 438 32.34 30.77 19.21
C ILE A 438 31.20 30.45 18.24
N ILE A 439 31.40 30.64 16.94
CA ILE A 439 30.36 30.38 15.92
C ILE A 439 30.12 28.87 15.80
N PHE A 440 31.17 28.06 15.80
CA PHE A 440 31.10 26.60 15.82
C PHE A 440 30.21 26.08 16.96
N HIS A 441 30.45 26.52 18.20
CA HIS A 441 29.69 26.05 19.34
C HIS A 441 28.25 26.61 19.37
N SER A 442 28.03 27.85 18.90
CA SER A 442 26.67 28.40 18.76
C SER A 442 25.85 27.62 17.72
N SER A 443 26.45 27.36 16.55
CA SER A 443 25.85 26.59 15.45
C SER A 443 25.57 25.15 15.88
N SER A 444 26.53 24.50 16.55
CA SER A 444 26.35 23.14 17.09
C SER A 444 25.24 23.09 18.13
N CYS A 445 25.15 24.08 19.02
CA CYS A 445 24.09 24.16 20.01
C CYS A 445 22.72 24.33 19.35
N ALA A 446 22.62 25.18 18.32
CA ALA A 446 21.38 25.37 17.56
C ALA A 446 20.95 24.07 16.84
N TYR A 447 21.89 23.34 16.23
CA TYR A 447 21.63 22.03 15.62
C TYR A 447 21.10 21.02 16.65
N ILE A 448 21.72 20.96 17.83
CA ILE A 448 21.27 20.05 18.89
C ILE A 448 19.84 20.38 19.33
N CYS A 449 19.57 21.65 19.63
CA CYS A 449 18.26 22.08 20.15
C CYS A 449 17.12 21.97 19.12
N THR A 450 17.43 21.96 17.82
CA THR A 450 16.44 21.90 16.75
C THR A 450 16.42 20.51 16.12
N SER A 451 17.44 20.16 15.35
CA SER A 451 17.54 18.93 14.57
C SER A 451 17.62 17.68 15.44
N LEU A 452 18.55 17.63 16.41
CA LEU A 452 18.74 16.41 17.20
C LEU A 452 17.55 16.13 18.11
N VAL A 453 16.94 17.17 18.69
CA VAL A 453 15.67 17.06 19.43
C VAL A 453 14.56 16.51 18.52
N SER A 454 14.38 17.09 17.33
CA SER A 454 13.33 16.66 16.38
C SER A 454 13.52 15.21 15.91
N VAL A 455 14.75 14.79 15.60
CA VAL A 455 15.06 13.40 15.22
C VAL A 455 14.88 12.45 16.40
N THR A 456 15.28 12.85 17.61
CA THR A 456 15.10 12.03 18.82
C THR A 456 13.62 11.79 19.13
N LEU A 457 12.79 12.83 19.05
CA LEU A 457 11.34 12.73 19.26
C LEU A 457 10.69 11.84 18.20
N SER A 458 11.03 12.03 16.93
CA SER A 458 10.43 11.27 15.83
C SER A 458 10.90 9.81 15.82
N SER A 459 12.21 9.55 15.80
CA SER A 459 12.77 8.19 15.70
C SER A 459 12.77 7.40 17.01
N GLY A 460 12.81 8.07 18.18
CA GLY A 460 12.84 7.40 19.49
C GLY A 460 11.48 7.27 20.18
N TYR A 461 10.59 8.24 19.96
CA TYR A 461 9.31 8.36 20.67
C TYR A 461 8.09 8.37 19.75
N ASN A 462 8.26 8.29 18.42
CA ASN A 462 7.19 8.39 17.43
C ASN A 462 6.39 9.70 17.55
N ILE A 463 7.03 10.79 17.98
CA ILE A 463 6.43 12.13 18.07
C ILE A 463 7.07 12.99 16.97
N ASN A 464 6.31 13.33 15.93
CA ASN A 464 6.82 14.17 14.84
C ASN A 464 6.29 15.61 14.97
N PRO A 465 6.96 16.53 15.68
CA PRO A 465 6.48 17.90 15.82
C PRO A 465 6.50 18.68 14.48
N THR A 466 7.29 18.23 13.50
CA THR A 466 7.42 18.89 12.19
C THR A 466 6.23 18.66 11.27
N SER A 467 5.41 17.64 11.51
CA SER A 467 4.24 17.36 10.67
C SER A 467 3.01 18.20 11.02
N TYR A 468 2.96 18.85 12.18
CA TYR A 468 1.78 19.59 12.64
C TYR A 468 1.76 21.08 12.26
N ASN A 469 2.90 21.65 11.86
CA ASN A 469 3.01 23.08 11.60
C ASN A 469 4.03 23.37 10.50
N LEU A 470 3.58 23.91 9.37
CA LEU A 470 4.41 24.17 8.20
C LEU A 470 5.54 25.20 8.47
N ILE A 471 5.29 26.20 9.32
CA ILE A 471 6.30 27.20 9.68
C ILE A 471 7.42 26.53 10.49
N TYR A 472 7.04 25.71 11.46
CA TYR A 472 7.98 24.95 12.28
C TYR A 472 8.76 23.94 11.44
N CYS A 473 8.09 23.21 10.54
CA CYS A 473 8.70 22.33 9.54
C CYS A 473 9.81 23.02 8.73
N ARG A 474 9.47 24.14 8.08
CA ARG A 474 10.40 24.93 7.27
C ARG A 474 11.58 25.44 8.11
N PHE A 475 11.30 25.93 9.31
CA PHE A 475 12.33 26.42 10.22
C PHE A 475 13.31 25.32 10.64
N ILE A 476 12.83 24.14 11.01
CA ILE A 476 13.69 23.02 11.45
C ILE A 476 14.58 22.55 10.29
N ILE A 477 14.03 22.36 9.08
CA ILE A 477 14.84 21.96 7.92
C ILE A 477 15.87 23.04 7.57
N TYR A 478 15.48 24.31 7.53
CA TYR A 478 16.39 25.43 7.31
C TYR A 478 17.54 25.46 8.33
N MET A 479 17.21 25.40 9.64
CA MET A 479 18.21 25.41 10.71
C MET A 479 19.15 24.21 10.62
N THR A 480 18.62 23.04 10.29
CA THR A 480 19.42 21.83 10.06
C THR A 480 20.44 22.06 8.95
N MET A 481 20.00 22.55 7.78
CA MET A 481 20.89 22.75 6.65
C MET A 481 22.00 23.78 6.92
N VAL A 482 21.66 24.89 7.57
CA VAL A 482 22.63 25.94 7.91
C VAL A 482 23.65 25.42 8.93
N CYS A 483 23.20 24.83 10.04
CA CYS A 483 24.09 24.47 11.14
C CYS A 483 24.98 23.26 10.82
N ASP A 484 24.47 22.33 10.01
CA ASP A 484 25.18 21.12 9.56
C ASP A 484 26.45 21.45 8.75
N ILE A 485 26.46 22.58 8.04
CA ILE A 485 27.61 23.01 7.22
C ILE A 485 28.39 24.15 7.86
N LEU A 486 27.71 25.05 8.59
CA LEU A 486 28.38 26.17 9.25
C LEU A 486 29.37 25.69 10.31
N SER A 487 29.02 24.67 11.09
CA SER A 487 29.92 24.16 12.15
C SER A 487 31.23 23.59 11.54
N PRO A 488 31.19 22.64 10.58
CA PRO A 488 32.40 22.18 9.89
C PRO A 488 33.19 23.30 9.20
N SER A 489 32.51 24.27 8.58
CA SER A 489 33.18 25.41 7.93
C SER A 489 34.01 26.23 8.92
N CYS A 490 33.48 26.49 10.11
CA CYS A 490 34.21 27.19 11.17
C CYS A 490 35.39 26.36 11.70
N LEU A 491 35.25 25.04 11.75
CA LEU A 491 36.35 24.16 12.16
C LEU A 491 37.49 24.18 11.14
N ILE A 492 37.18 24.09 9.84
CA ILE A 492 38.16 24.24 8.75
C ILE A 492 38.88 25.59 8.84
N LEU A 493 38.14 26.68 9.06
CA LEU A 493 38.74 28.00 9.24
C LEU A 493 39.64 28.08 10.47
N ALA A 494 39.24 27.45 11.58
CA ALA A 494 40.07 27.37 12.78
C ALA A 494 41.36 26.57 12.54
N SER A 495 41.29 25.47 11.78
CA SER A 495 42.46 24.69 11.36
C SER A 495 43.40 25.48 10.44
N ILE A 496 42.85 26.16 9.43
CA ILE A 496 43.63 27.02 8.54
C ILE A 496 44.33 28.11 9.34
N ASP A 497 43.62 28.79 10.24
CA ASP A 497 44.20 29.81 11.11
C ASP A 497 45.32 29.24 11.98
N ARG A 498 45.15 28.02 12.50
CA ARG A 498 46.18 27.33 13.27
C ARG A 498 47.44 27.05 12.44
N ILE A 499 47.29 26.58 11.20
CA ILE A 499 48.40 26.35 10.26
C ILE A 499 49.12 27.66 9.92
N LEU A 500 48.37 28.75 9.72
CA LEU A 500 48.94 30.07 9.47
C LEU A 500 49.78 30.52 10.65
N VAL A 501 49.28 30.39 11.88
CA VAL A 501 49.98 30.78 13.11
C VAL A 501 51.24 29.95 13.36
N THR A 502 51.24 28.65 13.03
CA THR A 502 52.39 27.76 13.24
C THR A 502 53.39 27.74 12.09
N SER A 503 53.12 28.45 10.99
CA SER A 503 54.01 28.50 9.82
C SER A 503 55.40 29.05 10.19
N SER A 504 56.46 28.44 9.64
CA SER A 504 57.83 28.94 9.76
C SER A 504 58.04 30.29 9.07
N ASN A 505 57.22 30.62 8.07
CA ASN A 505 57.29 31.87 7.32
C ASN A 505 56.56 33.03 8.03
N ALA A 506 57.29 34.10 8.33
CA ALA A 506 56.76 35.28 9.03
C ALA A 506 55.63 35.99 8.28
N ARG A 507 55.70 36.07 6.93
CA ARG A 507 54.64 36.68 6.11
C ARG A 507 53.36 35.84 6.14
N THR A 508 53.48 34.52 6.23
CA THR A 508 52.33 33.60 6.34
C THR A 508 51.65 33.74 7.71
N ARG A 509 52.43 33.86 8.80
CA ARG A 509 51.88 34.10 10.15
C ARG A 509 51.07 35.39 10.25
N GLN A 510 51.51 36.46 9.58
CA GLN A 510 50.82 37.75 9.57
C GLN A 510 49.42 37.71 8.91
N ARG A 511 49.11 36.64 8.15
CA ARG A 511 47.77 36.45 7.57
C ARG A 511 46.74 36.01 8.62
N SER A 512 47.17 35.41 9.73
CA SER A 512 46.30 35.20 10.89
C SER A 512 46.21 36.49 11.69
N SER A 513 45.04 37.13 11.65
CA SER A 513 44.75 38.33 12.42
C SER A 513 43.28 38.35 12.80
N LEU A 514 42.95 39.09 13.86
CA LEU A 514 41.58 39.17 14.35
C LEU A 514 40.63 39.77 13.30
N GLN A 515 41.12 40.75 12.53
CA GLN A 515 40.36 41.38 11.45
C GLN A 515 40.02 40.36 10.34
N VAL A 516 41.01 39.58 9.91
CA VAL A 516 40.81 38.52 8.90
C VAL A 516 39.83 37.47 9.43
N ALA A 517 39.95 37.08 10.70
CA ALA A 517 39.02 36.12 11.29
C ALA A 517 37.58 36.60 11.32
N TYR A 518 37.32 37.85 11.71
CA TYR A 518 35.98 38.42 11.65
C TYR A 518 35.42 38.47 10.23
N ILE A 519 36.23 38.88 9.25
CA ILE A 519 35.79 38.94 7.84
C ILE A 519 35.41 37.54 7.35
N CYS A 520 36.30 36.57 7.50
CA CYS A 520 36.03 35.19 7.07
C CYS A 520 34.82 34.59 7.78
N ALA A 521 34.72 34.78 9.10
CA ALA A 521 33.62 34.29 9.91
C ALA A 521 32.27 34.86 9.47
N ILE A 522 32.17 36.19 9.31
CA ILE A 522 30.94 36.86 8.88
C ILE A 522 30.57 36.44 7.46
N SER A 523 31.54 36.41 6.54
CA SER A 523 31.31 35.99 5.16
C SER A 523 30.74 34.57 5.08
N VAL A 524 31.29 33.62 5.84
CA VAL A 524 30.82 32.24 5.87
C VAL A 524 29.42 32.12 6.50
N VAL A 525 29.17 32.82 7.61
CA VAL A 525 27.84 32.85 8.25
C VAL A 525 26.78 33.40 7.29
N VAL A 526 27.04 34.56 6.70
CA VAL A 526 26.11 35.22 5.76
C VAL A 526 25.87 34.34 4.54
N PHE A 527 26.93 33.77 3.96
CA PHE A 527 26.83 32.90 2.80
C PHE A 527 25.92 31.69 3.07
N TRP A 528 26.13 30.96 4.16
CA TRP A 528 25.34 29.75 4.44
C TRP A 528 23.90 30.06 4.84
N ILE A 529 23.66 31.17 5.54
CA ILE A 529 22.30 31.67 5.83
C ILE A 529 21.55 31.95 4.53
N LEU A 530 22.15 32.74 3.62
CA LEU A 530 21.49 33.13 2.38
C LEU A 530 21.29 31.95 1.43
N LEU A 531 22.30 31.08 1.31
CA LEU A 531 22.22 29.92 0.41
C LEU A 531 21.02 29.04 0.72
N HIS A 532 20.69 28.85 2.00
CA HIS A 532 19.64 27.93 2.44
C HIS A 532 18.23 28.54 2.55
N THR A 533 18.05 29.83 2.23
CA THR A 533 16.75 30.51 2.27
C THR A 533 15.67 29.83 1.43
N HIS A 534 16.07 29.10 0.39
CA HIS A 534 15.21 28.28 -0.44
C HIS A 534 14.36 27.26 0.36
N ALA A 535 14.82 26.82 1.54
CA ALA A 535 14.08 25.87 2.38
C ALA A 535 12.73 26.45 2.82
N PHE A 536 12.60 27.77 2.93
CA PHE A 536 11.31 28.42 3.25
C PHE A 536 10.28 28.35 2.12
N VAL A 537 10.72 28.08 0.90
CA VAL A 537 9.86 27.98 -0.29
C VAL A 537 9.60 26.53 -0.64
N TYR A 538 10.65 25.70 -0.67
CA TYR A 538 10.61 24.36 -1.25
C TYR A 538 10.45 23.22 -0.23
N VAL A 539 10.25 23.53 1.05
CA VAL A 539 9.85 22.54 2.07
C VAL A 539 8.36 22.66 2.32
N ASN A 540 7.67 21.51 2.32
CA ASN A 540 6.26 21.41 2.60
C ASN A 540 5.96 20.23 3.54
N ILE A 541 4.76 20.25 4.14
CA ILE A 541 4.20 19.06 4.77
C ILE A 541 3.50 18.29 3.66
N VAL A 542 3.94 17.07 3.41
CA VAL A 542 3.40 16.19 2.38
C VAL A 542 2.82 14.99 3.09
N GLU A 543 1.57 14.65 2.76
CA GLU A 543 0.96 13.40 3.18
C GLU A 543 1.68 12.27 2.47
N PHE A 544 2.48 11.50 3.22
CA PHE A 544 3.25 10.38 2.68
C PHE A 544 2.45 9.07 2.73
N ALA A 545 1.52 8.96 3.68
CA ALA A 545 0.48 7.93 3.74
C ALA A 545 -0.74 8.49 4.50
N PRO A 546 -1.93 7.85 4.45
CA PRO A 546 -3.11 8.32 5.16
C PRO A 546 -2.84 8.55 6.66
N ASN A 547 -3.01 9.79 7.12
CA ASN A 547 -2.68 10.25 8.49
C ASN A 547 -1.18 10.21 8.86
N TYR A 548 -0.28 10.15 7.88
CA TYR A 548 1.16 10.17 8.07
C TYR A 548 1.81 11.28 7.23
N ASP A 549 1.88 12.44 7.86
CA ASP A 549 2.48 13.63 7.28
C ASP A 549 3.99 13.68 7.55
N ILE A 550 4.76 14.01 6.52
CA ILE A 550 6.19 14.25 6.62
C ILE A 550 6.54 15.68 6.24
N CYS A 551 7.48 16.26 6.97
CA CYS A 551 8.08 17.54 6.63
C CYS A 551 9.25 17.28 5.66
N TYR A 552 9.07 17.59 4.38
CA TYR A 552 10.05 17.23 3.35
C TYR A 552 10.14 18.24 2.20
N PHE A 553 11.18 18.12 1.38
CA PHE A 553 11.30 18.91 0.17
C PHE A 553 10.23 18.50 -0.84
N ILE A 554 9.63 19.47 -1.53
CA ILE A 554 8.65 19.21 -2.58
C ILE A 554 9.30 18.31 -3.66
N PRO A 555 8.68 17.17 -4.00
CA PRO A 555 9.20 16.28 -5.03
C PRO A 555 9.39 16.97 -6.38
N GLY A 556 10.42 16.56 -7.14
CA GLY A 556 10.69 17.07 -8.50
C GLY A 556 12.14 17.49 -8.73
N VAL A 557 12.35 18.41 -9.69
CA VAL A 557 13.68 18.90 -10.08
C VAL A 557 14.46 19.48 -8.90
N TYR A 558 13.76 20.16 -8.00
CA TYR A 558 14.36 20.76 -6.80
C TYR A 558 14.94 19.72 -5.85
N PHE A 559 14.22 18.62 -5.63
CA PHE A 559 14.69 17.50 -4.82
C PHE A 559 16.00 16.91 -5.37
N THR A 560 16.07 16.76 -6.69
CA THR A 560 17.27 16.26 -7.38
C THR A 560 18.47 17.20 -7.18
N ILE A 561 18.25 18.52 -7.26
CA ILE A 561 19.29 19.53 -7.00
C ILE A 561 19.81 19.43 -5.56
N ILE A 562 18.92 19.28 -4.58
CA ILE A 562 19.30 19.12 -3.17
C ILE A 562 20.04 17.81 -2.90
N ALA A 563 19.69 16.72 -3.60
CA ALA A 563 20.40 15.46 -3.51
C ALA A 563 21.85 15.59 -4.02
N TYR A 564 22.04 16.20 -5.19
CA TYR A 564 23.38 16.48 -5.73
C TYR A 564 24.18 17.43 -4.83
N TYR A 565 23.53 18.47 -4.31
CA TYR A 565 24.14 19.37 -3.34
C TYR A 565 24.63 18.61 -2.10
N SER A 566 23.78 17.76 -1.53
CA SER A 566 24.11 16.99 -0.33
C SER A 566 25.28 16.03 -0.60
N LEU A 567 25.30 15.39 -1.76
CA LEU A 567 26.42 14.52 -2.16
C LEU A 567 27.72 15.33 -2.34
N ILE A 568 27.70 16.37 -3.17
CA ILE A 568 28.90 17.12 -3.54
C ILE A 568 29.44 17.92 -2.36
N VAL A 569 28.58 18.65 -1.66
CA VAL A 569 29.01 19.58 -0.62
C VAL A 569 29.17 18.87 0.72
N LYS A 570 28.15 18.12 1.16
CA LYS A 570 28.17 17.51 2.51
C LYS A 570 28.95 16.20 2.56
N ALA A 571 28.81 15.33 1.58
CA ALA A 571 29.47 14.01 1.62
C ALA A 571 30.90 14.03 1.07
N ILE A 572 31.24 14.97 0.18
CA ILE A 572 32.57 15.01 -0.48
C ILE A 572 33.38 16.23 -0.04
N LEU A 573 32.92 17.45 -0.38
CA LEU A 573 33.75 18.66 -0.25
C LEU A 573 34.11 18.96 1.22
N VAL A 574 33.12 18.99 2.12
CA VAL A 574 33.36 19.32 3.53
C VAL A 574 34.26 18.27 4.21
N PRO A 575 34.00 16.95 4.09
CA PRO A 575 34.89 15.93 4.63
C PRO A 575 36.30 15.99 4.04
N LEU A 576 36.45 16.23 2.73
CA LEU A 576 37.75 16.38 2.10
C LEU A 576 38.52 17.57 2.69
N LEU A 577 37.86 18.72 2.86
CA LEU A 577 38.47 19.91 3.45
C LEU A 577 38.85 19.68 4.92
N MET A 578 38.04 18.96 5.69
CA MET A 578 38.37 18.56 7.07
C MET A 578 39.50 17.53 7.17
N LEU A 579 39.73 16.73 6.12
CA LEU A 579 40.87 15.81 6.05
C LEU A 579 42.17 16.55 5.69
N VAL A 580 42.06 17.62 4.89
CA VAL A 580 43.19 18.41 4.44
C VAL A 580 43.64 19.44 5.49
N PHE A 581 42.68 20.05 6.21
CA PHE A 581 42.90 21.09 7.21
C PHE A 581 42.37 20.66 8.56
#